data_AF-A0AA40MF37-F1
#
_entry.id   AF-A0AA40MF37-F1
#
_cell.length_a   1.000
_cell.length_b   1.000
_cell.length_c   1.000
_cell.angle_alpha   90.00
_cell.angle_beta   90.00
_cell.angle_gamma   90.00
#
_symmetry.space_group_name_H-M   'P 1'
#
loop_
_entity.id
_entity.type
_entity.pdbx_description
1 polymer ?
#
loop_
_entity_poly.entity_id
_entity_poly.type
_entity_poly.pdbx_seq_one_letter_code
_entity_poly.pdbx_strand_id
1 'polypeptide(L)'
;MAWRQHRWFRRWLIVIVFWAVPVAIVAVREIREEMAYNYADLKLALTTWQFTDAQRAAGAAKVCRGEPDEARAAGCPADVLAANARRQQEARDEFAVRKRTLASYLWHAFVGYWIVPAAFLFACGVVIGLVRRALRRPPIKPPAKPPLEPPLEPPVSHH
;
A
#
# COMPACT_ATOMS: atom_id res chain seq x y z
N MET A 1 -17.26 15.13 -23.49
CA MET A 1 -17.95 14.42 -22.38
C MET A 1 -17.01 13.71 -21.38
N ALA A 2 -15.69 13.97 -21.36
CA ALA A 2 -14.75 13.26 -20.47
C ALA A 2 -14.69 13.82 -19.03
N TRP A 3 -15.16 15.06 -18.79
CA TRP A 3 -14.88 15.77 -17.54
C TRP A 3 -15.75 15.37 -16.34
N ARG A 4 -16.96 14.85 -16.57
CA ARG A 4 -17.86 14.38 -15.48
C ARG A 4 -17.42 13.03 -14.91
N GLN A 5 -16.80 12.15 -15.71
CA GLN A 5 -16.28 10.86 -15.23
C GLN A 5 -15.14 11.04 -14.23
N HIS A 6 -14.27 12.04 -14.45
CA HIS A 6 -13.12 12.28 -13.58
C HIS A 6 -13.51 12.73 -12.16
N ARG A 7 -14.63 13.46 -11.98
CA ARG A 7 -15.07 13.91 -10.64
C ARG A 7 -15.65 12.78 -9.80
N TRP A 8 -16.44 11.89 -10.40
CA TRP A 8 -17.01 10.75 -9.68
C TRP A 8 -15.91 9.76 -9.30
N PHE A 9 -15.03 9.40 -10.23
CA PHE A 9 -13.90 8.52 -9.96
C PHE A 9 -12.97 9.10 -8.89
N ARG A 10 -12.66 10.40 -8.97
CA ARG A 10 -11.81 11.06 -7.98
C ARG A 10 -12.47 11.10 -6.59
N ARG A 11 -13.79 11.30 -6.49
CA ARG A 11 -14.51 11.20 -5.21
C ARG A 11 -14.52 9.78 -4.67
N TRP A 12 -14.76 8.79 -5.53
CA TRP A 12 -14.68 7.38 -5.17
C TRP A 12 -13.29 7.03 -4.64
N LEU A 13 -12.22 7.42 -5.34
CA LEU A 13 -10.84 7.18 -4.93
C LEU A 13 -10.52 7.84 -3.59
N ILE A 14 -10.93 9.10 -3.37
CA ILE A 14 -10.74 9.79 -2.08
C ILE A 14 -11.44 9.05 -0.93
N VAL A 15 -12.70 8.63 -1.13
CA VAL A 15 -13.47 7.91 -0.09
C VAL A 15 -12.82 6.57 0.23
N ILE A 16 -12.40 5.82 -0.79
CA ILE A 16 -11.70 4.55 -0.61
C ILE A 16 -10.37 4.79 0.12
N VAL A 17 -9.50 5.67 -0.36
CA VAL A 17 -8.20 5.90 0.29
C VAL A 17 -8.36 6.38 1.73
N PHE A 18 -9.28 7.31 1.99
CA PHE A 18 -9.54 7.82 3.34
C PHE A 18 -10.00 6.72 4.31
N TRP A 19 -10.82 5.79 3.83
CA TRP A 19 -11.37 4.72 4.65
C TRP A 19 -10.36 3.55 4.81
N ALA A 20 -9.39 3.41 3.88
CA ALA A 20 -8.33 2.40 3.93
C ALA A 20 -7.24 2.72 4.96
N VAL A 21 -6.85 3.98 5.06
CA VAL A 21 -5.68 4.42 5.83
C VAL A 21 -5.77 4.09 7.33
N PRO A 22 -6.89 4.35 8.04
CA PRO A 22 -7.00 4.02 9.47
C PRO A 22 -6.91 2.52 9.74
N VAL A 23 -7.56 1.70 8.91
CA VAL A 23 -7.55 0.23 9.03
C VAL A 23 -6.14 -0.32 8.80
N ALA A 24 -5.45 0.18 7.77
CA ALA A 24 -4.07 -0.19 7.51
C ALA A 24 -3.13 0.20 8.66
N ILE A 25 -3.34 1.38 9.27
CA ILE A 25 -2.53 1.84 10.42
C ILE A 25 -2.70 0.91 11.62
N VAL A 26 -3.93 0.52 11.96
CA VAL A 26 -4.20 -0.40 13.08
C VAL A 26 -3.55 -1.76 12.83
N ALA A 27 -3.75 -2.33 11.64
CA ALA A 27 -3.17 -3.62 11.29
C ALA A 27 -1.63 -3.61 11.31
N VAL A 28 -1.00 -2.52 10.86
CA VAL A 28 0.46 -2.37 10.90
C VAL A 28 0.98 -2.19 12.33
N ARG A 29 0.22 -1.54 13.22
CA ARG A 29 0.63 -1.36 14.63
C ARG A 29 0.66 -2.69 15.38
N GLU A 30 -0.40 -3.48 15.29
CA GLU A 30 -0.50 -4.80 15.94
C GLU A 30 0.67 -5.70 15.52
N ILE A 31 0.96 -5.71 14.22
CA ILE A 31 2.03 -6.53 13.65
C ILE A 31 3.43 -6.00 14.00
N ARG A 32 3.59 -4.69 14.17
CA ARG A 32 4.87 -4.13 14.64
C ARG A 32 5.16 -4.54 16.08
N GLU A 33 4.14 -4.68 16.91
CA GLU A 33 4.30 -5.17 18.28
C GLU A 33 4.77 -6.63 18.28
N GLU A 34 4.17 -7.51 17.47
CA GLU A 34 4.64 -8.89 17.31
C GLU A 34 6.05 -8.99 16.70
N MET A 35 6.38 -8.11 15.75
CA MET A 35 7.71 -8.07 15.13
C MET A 35 8.80 -7.54 16.07
N ALA A 36 8.45 -6.75 17.09
CA ALA A 36 9.42 -6.28 18.08
C ALA A 36 9.99 -7.46 18.90
N TYR A 37 9.16 -8.44 19.24
CA TYR A 37 9.60 -9.67 19.91
C TYR A 37 10.52 -10.52 19.02
N ASN A 38 10.14 -10.70 17.75
CA ASN A 38 10.97 -11.44 16.80
C ASN A 38 12.31 -10.73 16.53
N TYR A 39 12.35 -9.39 16.59
CA TYR A 39 13.58 -8.62 16.46
C TYR A 39 14.51 -8.81 17.67
N ALA A 40 13.96 -8.86 18.88
CA ALA A 40 14.74 -9.15 20.09
C ALA A 40 15.39 -10.54 20.02
N ASP A 41 14.64 -11.54 19.52
CA ASP A 41 15.14 -12.91 19.34
C ASP A 41 16.23 -13.00 18.25
N LEU A 42 16.02 -12.32 17.12
CA LEU A 42 17.05 -12.18 16.08
C LEU A 42 18.32 -11.53 16.64
N LYS A 43 18.18 -10.46 17.42
CA LYS A 43 19.31 -9.76 18.04
C LYS A 43 20.05 -10.69 19.01
N LEU A 44 19.33 -11.48 19.80
CA LEU A 44 19.93 -12.48 20.69
C LEU A 44 20.71 -13.54 19.88
N ALA A 45 20.13 -14.05 18.80
CA ALA A 45 20.77 -15.04 17.92
C ALA A 45 22.03 -14.48 17.22
N LEU A 46 22.03 -13.20 16.82
CA LEU A 46 23.18 -12.55 16.18
C LEU A 46 24.29 -12.20 17.16
N THR A 47 23.95 -11.94 18.43
CA THR A 47 24.90 -11.56 19.48
C THR A 47 25.41 -12.74 20.30
N THR A 48 24.87 -13.94 20.10
CA THR A 48 25.35 -15.16 20.73
C THR A 48 26.49 -15.77 19.91
N TRP A 49 27.69 -15.73 20.48
CA TRP A 49 28.90 -16.24 19.84
C TRP A 49 29.26 -17.62 20.38
N GLN A 50 29.53 -18.57 19.49
CA GLN A 50 30.17 -19.83 19.86
C GLN A 50 31.65 -19.80 19.51
N PHE A 51 32.46 -20.26 20.46
CA PHE A 51 33.90 -20.35 20.33
C PHE A 51 34.31 -21.79 20.60
N THR A 52 35.26 -22.30 19.83
CA THR A 52 35.98 -23.53 20.19
C THR A 52 36.90 -23.28 21.39
N ASP A 53 37.35 -24.34 22.07
CA ASP A 53 38.27 -24.20 23.21
C ASP A 53 39.57 -23.50 22.81
N ALA A 54 40.08 -23.76 21.60
CA ALA A 54 41.26 -23.08 21.04
C ALA A 54 41.02 -21.58 20.83
N GLN A 55 39.86 -21.19 20.30
CA GLN A 55 39.50 -19.77 20.10
C GLN A 55 39.27 -19.05 21.44
N ARG A 56 38.72 -19.76 22.43
CA ARG A 56 38.57 -19.24 23.81
C ARG A 56 39.93 -19.01 24.46
N ALA A 57 40.85 -19.96 24.31
CA ALA A 57 42.23 -19.84 24.81
C ALA A 57 43.00 -18.71 24.09
N ALA A 58 42.76 -18.50 22.80
CA ALA A 58 43.33 -17.39 22.01
C ALA A 58 42.71 -16.01 22.35
N GLY A 59 41.72 -15.95 23.25
CA GLY A 59 41.12 -14.70 23.69
C GLY A 59 40.09 -14.11 22.73
N ALA A 60 39.62 -14.86 21.73
CA ALA A 60 38.62 -14.39 20.75
C ALA A 60 37.35 -13.85 21.42
N ALA A 61 36.95 -14.41 22.56
CA ALA A 61 35.80 -13.97 23.34
C ALA A 61 35.89 -12.52 23.87
N LYS A 62 37.10 -11.93 23.95
CA LYS A 62 37.28 -10.53 24.38
C LYS A 62 36.97 -9.53 23.25
N VAL A 63 37.17 -9.96 22.01
CA VAL A 63 37.13 -9.13 20.80
C VAL A 63 35.83 -9.32 20.02
N CYS A 64 35.38 -10.57 19.88
CA CYS A 64 34.15 -10.91 19.16
C CYS A 64 32.92 -10.67 20.06
N ARG A 65 32.35 -9.47 19.99
CA ARG A 65 31.12 -9.07 20.70
C ARG A 65 30.25 -8.19 19.81
N GLY A 66 28.97 -8.07 20.17
CA GLY A 66 28.01 -7.27 19.41
C GLY A 66 27.50 -7.99 18.17
N GLU A 67 26.98 -7.21 17.22
CA GLU A 67 26.58 -7.75 15.92
C GLU A 67 27.80 -8.20 15.11
N PRO A 68 27.65 -9.15 14.16
CA PRO A 68 28.77 -9.65 13.37
C PRO A 68 29.57 -8.59 12.61
N ASP A 69 28.92 -7.50 12.18
CA ASP A 69 29.61 -6.40 11.50
C ASP A 69 30.41 -5.54 12.50
N GLU A 70 29.89 -5.33 13.72
CA GLU A 70 30.62 -4.68 14.81
C GLU A 70 31.80 -5.53 15.28
N ALA A 71 31.60 -6.86 15.42
CA ALA A 71 32.66 -7.79 15.77
C ALA A 71 33.76 -7.82 14.69
N ARG A 72 33.39 -7.76 13.40
CA ARG A 72 34.36 -7.64 12.30
C ARG A 72 35.13 -6.32 12.40
N ALA A 73 34.46 -5.21 12.67
CA ALA A 73 35.10 -3.90 12.86
C ALA A 73 36.01 -3.86 14.10
N ALA A 74 35.67 -4.59 15.15
CA ALA A 74 36.47 -4.74 16.37
C ALA A 74 37.69 -5.65 16.20
N GLY A 75 37.85 -6.31 15.04
CA GLY A 75 38.99 -7.18 14.74
C GLY A 75 38.78 -8.64 15.13
N CYS A 76 37.53 -9.12 15.15
CA CYS A 76 37.23 -10.54 15.37
C CYS A 76 37.90 -11.42 14.29
N PRO A 77 38.60 -12.50 14.68
CA PRO A 77 39.26 -13.40 13.73
C PRO A 77 38.32 -13.98 12.67
N ALA A 78 38.81 -14.08 11.43
CA ALA A 78 38.00 -14.53 10.29
C ALA A 78 37.50 -15.98 10.42
N ASP A 79 38.26 -16.85 11.10
CA ASP A 79 37.88 -18.23 11.40
C ASP A 79 36.69 -18.30 12.37
N VAL A 80 36.65 -17.42 13.37
CA VAL A 80 35.52 -17.30 14.32
C VAL A 80 34.28 -16.74 13.62
N LEU A 81 34.47 -15.74 12.74
CA LEU A 81 33.40 -15.19 11.92
C LEU A 81 32.84 -16.24 10.96
N ALA A 82 33.69 -17.00 10.26
CA ALA A 82 33.25 -18.06 9.35
C ALA A 82 32.52 -19.20 10.08
N ALA A 83 32.99 -19.59 11.27
CA ALA A 83 32.35 -20.62 12.08
C ALA A 83 30.93 -20.23 12.55
N ASN A 84 30.69 -18.95 12.83
CA ASN A 84 29.37 -18.45 13.25
C ASN A 84 28.51 -17.93 12.09
N ALA A 85 29.08 -17.69 10.91
CA ALA A 85 28.39 -17.08 9.77
C ALA A 85 27.15 -17.87 9.33
N ARG A 86 27.23 -19.20 9.29
CA ARG A 86 26.09 -20.05 8.88
C ARG A 86 24.90 -19.90 9.82
N ARG A 87 25.11 -19.96 11.14
CA ARG A 87 24.04 -19.78 12.14
C ARG A 87 23.43 -18.39 12.05
N GLN A 88 24.27 -17.37 11.84
CA GLN A 88 23.80 -15.99 11.71
C GLN A 88 23.01 -15.77 10.41
N GLN A 89 23.36 -16.47 9.32
CA GLN A 89 22.57 -16.48 8.09
C GLN A 89 21.24 -17.21 8.27
N GLU A 90 21.24 -18.40 8.88
CA GLU A 90 20.02 -19.16 9.21
C GLU A 90 19.05 -18.30 10.05
N ALA A 91 19.55 -17.57 11.07
CA ALA A 91 18.73 -16.67 11.87
C ALA A 91 18.13 -15.50 11.06
N ARG A 92 18.90 -14.93 10.12
CA ARG A 92 18.42 -13.86 9.21
C ARG A 92 17.38 -14.40 8.23
N ASP A 93 17.59 -15.59 7.71
CA ASP A 93 16.70 -16.24 6.75
C ASP A 93 15.36 -16.61 7.41
N GLU A 94 15.38 -17.17 8.63
CA GLU A 94 14.16 -17.43 9.40
C GLU A 94 13.38 -16.14 9.69
N PHE A 95 14.07 -15.06 10.07
CA PHE A 95 13.43 -13.77 10.30
C PHE A 95 12.82 -13.20 9.00
N ALA A 96 13.52 -13.34 7.86
CA ALA A 96 13.03 -12.92 6.56
C ALA A 96 11.77 -13.72 6.14
N VAL A 97 11.77 -15.04 6.38
CA VAL A 97 10.61 -15.91 6.11
C VAL A 97 9.42 -15.50 6.97
N ARG A 98 9.60 -15.32 8.29
CA ARG A 98 8.52 -14.88 9.20
C ARG A 98 7.93 -13.53 8.78
N LYS A 99 8.79 -12.57 8.44
CA LYS A 99 8.37 -11.26 7.92
C LYS A 99 7.57 -11.37 6.63
N ARG A 100 7.99 -12.25 5.71
CA ARG A 100 7.31 -12.46 4.42
C ARG A 100 5.95 -13.12 4.58
N THR A 101 5.82 -14.09 5.49
CA THR A 101 4.56 -14.73 5.83
C THR A 101 3.57 -13.71 6.41
N LEU A 102 4.03 -12.88 7.34
CA LEU A 102 3.21 -11.83 7.95
C LEU A 102 2.76 -10.78 6.92
N ALA A 103 3.66 -10.38 6.02
CA ALA A 103 3.33 -9.51 4.89
C ALA A 103 2.30 -10.14 3.93
N SER A 104 2.40 -11.45 3.69
CA SER A 104 1.43 -12.20 2.88
C SER A 104 0.05 -12.25 3.54
N TYR A 105 -0.03 -12.47 4.85
CA TYR A 105 -1.31 -12.45 5.56
C TYR A 105 -1.95 -11.05 5.58
N LEU A 106 -1.15 -10.02 5.84
CA LEU A 106 -1.58 -8.62 5.70
C LEU A 106 -2.10 -8.32 4.30
N TRP A 107 -1.39 -8.81 3.28
CA TRP A 107 -1.79 -8.63 1.89
C TRP A 107 -3.13 -9.30 1.61
N HIS A 108 -3.35 -10.53 2.08
CA HIS A 108 -4.63 -11.22 1.92
C HIS A 108 -5.77 -10.51 2.66
N ALA A 109 -5.55 -10.09 3.90
CA ALA A 109 -6.53 -9.32 4.67
C ALA A 109 -6.85 -8.00 3.99
N PHE A 110 -5.84 -7.28 3.52
CA PHE A 110 -6.01 -6.04 2.76
C PHE A 110 -6.77 -6.28 1.46
N VAL A 111 -6.35 -7.23 0.63
CA VAL A 111 -7.02 -7.49 -0.66
C VAL A 111 -8.46 -7.95 -0.46
N GLY A 112 -8.69 -8.91 0.44
CA GLY A 112 -10.00 -9.50 0.68
C GLY A 112 -10.99 -8.52 1.32
N TYR A 113 -10.56 -7.79 2.35
CA TYR A 113 -11.44 -6.85 3.06
C TYR A 113 -11.58 -5.50 2.36
N TRP A 114 -10.54 -5.07 1.64
CA TRP A 114 -10.48 -3.71 1.09
C TRP A 114 -10.68 -3.65 -0.41
N ILE A 115 -9.82 -4.34 -1.16
CA ILE A 115 -9.77 -4.23 -2.62
C ILE A 115 -11.02 -4.84 -3.25
N VAL A 116 -11.48 -5.99 -2.76
CA VAL A 116 -12.68 -6.66 -3.29
C VAL A 116 -13.93 -5.79 -3.12
N PRO A 117 -14.27 -5.27 -1.92
CA PRO A 117 -15.42 -4.36 -1.78
C PRO A 117 -15.27 -3.06 -2.57
N ALA A 118 -14.07 -2.48 -2.64
CA ALA A 118 -13.84 -1.28 -3.45
C ALA A 118 -14.12 -1.54 -4.94
N ALA A 119 -13.59 -2.64 -5.48
CA ALA A 119 -13.80 -3.05 -6.87
C ALA A 119 -15.29 -3.34 -7.15
N PHE A 120 -15.98 -3.96 -6.19
CA PHE A 120 -17.42 -4.21 -6.29
C PHE A 120 -18.21 -2.89 -6.38
N LEU A 121 -17.96 -1.94 -5.47
CA LEU A 121 -18.60 -0.62 -5.50
C LEU A 121 -18.32 0.13 -6.80
N PHE A 122 -17.09 0.02 -7.32
CA PHE A 122 -16.72 0.60 -8.60
C PHE A 122 -17.52 -0.02 -9.75
N ALA A 123 -17.60 -1.35 -9.81
CA ALA A 123 -18.37 -2.07 -10.81
C ALA A 123 -19.86 -1.68 -10.78
N CYS A 124 -20.47 -1.61 -9.60
CA CYS A 124 -21.84 -1.12 -9.44
C CYS A 124 -22.02 0.30 -9.99
N GLY A 125 -21.08 1.21 -9.68
CA GLY A 125 -21.10 2.58 -10.19
C GLY A 125 -21.00 2.66 -11.73
N VAL A 126 -20.16 1.81 -12.33
CA VAL A 126 -20.04 1.69 -13.79
C VAL A 126 -21.34 1.18 -14.40
N VAL A 127 -21.93 0.12 -13.84
CA VAL A 127 -23.22 -0.44 -14.32
C VAL A 127 -24.32 0.63 -14.28
N ILE A 128 -24.48 1.34 -13.16
CA ILE A 128 -25.46 2.43 -13.04
C ILE A 128 -25.18 3.54 -14.06
N GLY A 129 -23.91 3.88 -14.27
CA GLY A 129 -23.48 4.88 -15.26
C GLY A 129 -23.85 4.49 -16.69
N LEU A 130 -23.63 3.23 -17.06
CA LEU A 130 -23.97 2.67 -18.36
C LEU A 130 -25.49 2.59 -18.56
N VAL A 131 -26.25 2.12 -17.57
CA VAL A 131 -27.71 2.08 -17.61
C VAL A 131 -28.29 3.49 -17.78
N ARG A 132 -27.81 4.48 -17.00
CA ARG A 132 -28.22 5.88 -17.18
C ARG A 132 -27.86 6.43 -18.55
N ARG A 133 -26.75 5.99 -19.14
CA ARG A 133 -26.35 6.41 -20.50
C ARG A 133 -27.26 5.79 -21.56
N ALA A 134 -27.60 4.51 -21.43
CA ALA A 134 -28.51 3.80 -22.32
C ALA A 134 -29.94 4.37 -22.26
N LEU A 135 -30.39 4.76 -21.05
CA LEU A 135 -31.73 5.34 -20.83
C LEU A 135 -31.84 6.84 -21.14
N ARG A 136 -30.72 7.55 -21.39
CA ARG A 136 -30.79 8.96 -21.81
C ARG A 136 -31.34 9.05 -23.23
N ARG A 137 -32.60 9.45 -23.35
CA ARG A 137 -33.20 9.90 -24.62
C ARG A 137 -32.36 11.06 -25.20
N PRO A 138 -32.22 11.16 -26.54
CA PRO A 138 -31.52 12.28 -27.16
C PRO A 138 -32.16 13.61 -26.72
N PRO A 139 -31.38 14.68 -26.54
CA PRO A 139 -31.92 15.97 -26.16
C PRO A 139 -32.94 16.41 -27.21
N ILE A 140 -34.21 16.55 -26.80
CA ILE A 140 -35.22 17.22 -27.61
C ILE A 140 -34.67 18.63 -27.84
N LYS A 141 -34.33 18.95 -29.10
CA LYS A 141 -33.98 20.32 -29.49
C LYS A 141 -35.11 21.22 -28.99
N PRO A 142 -34.84 22.27 -28.20
CA PRO A 142 -35.89 23.22 -27.86
C PRO A 142 -36.51 23.74 -29.16
N PRO A 143 -37.85 23.86 -29.24
CA PRO A 143 -38.51 24.30 -30.47
C PRO A 143 -37.89 25.63 -30.91
N ALA A 144 -37.56 25.71 -32.20
CA ALA A 144 -37.08 26.94 -32.80
C ALA A 144 -38.06 28.08 -32.45
N LYS A 145 -37.52 29.20 -31.97
CA LYS A 145 -38.33 30.40 -31.68
C LYS A 145 -39.20 30.72 -32.92
N PRO A 146 -40.49 31.05 -32.75
CA PRO A 146 -41.32 31.45 -33.87
C PRO A 146 -40.68 32.65 -34.59
N PRO A 147 -40.87 32.79 -35.92
CA PRO A 147 -40.39 33.94 -36.65
C PRO A 147 -40.94 35.23 -36.02
N LEU A 148 -40.07 36.22 -35.84
CA LEU A 148 -40.44 37.57 -35.43
C LEU A 148 -41.46 38.09 -36.46
N GLU A 149 -42.69 38.43 -36.03
CA GLU A 149 -43.66 39.13 -36.88
C GLU A 149 -43.00 40.42 -37.41
N PRO A 150 -43.12 40.72 -38.72
CA PRO A 150 -42.60 41.97 -39.27
C PRO A 150 -43.39 43.16 -38.70
N PRO A 151 -42.76 44.34 -38.55
CA PRO A 151 -43.43 45.51 -37.99
C PRO A 151 -44.59 45.95 -38.87
N LEU A 152 -45.75 46.25 -38.27
CA LEU A 152 -46.86 46.92 -38.93
C LEU A 152 -46.37 48.29 -39.44
N GLU A 153 -46.32 48.49 -40.77
CA GLU A 153 -46.16 49.83 -41.34
C GLU A 153 -47.42 50.67 -41.06
N PRO A 154 -47.28 51.95 -40.66
CA PRO A 154 -48.43 52.82 -40.44
C PRO A 154 -49.08 53.21 -41.78
N PRO A 155 -50.40 53.48 -41.80
CA PRO A 155 -51.11 53.79 -43.03
C PRO A 155 -50.62 55.13 -43.61
N VAL A 156 -50.27 55.11 -44.89
CA VAL A 156 -49.96 56.30 -45.68
C VAL A 156 -51.23 57.15 -45.80
N SER A 157 -51.19 58.36 -45.23
CA SER A 157 -52.21 59.37 -45.42
C SER A 157 -52.10 59.95 -46.83
N HIS A 158 -53.13 59.76 -47.66
CA HIS A 158 -53.29 60.52 -48.89
C HIS A 158 -54.08 61.80 -48.60
N HIS A 159 -53.54 62.91 -49.14
CA HIS A 159 -54.07 64.28 -49.11
C HIS A 159 -55.49 64.41 -49.67
#